data_AF-A0A432UBJ4-F1
#
_entry.id   AF-A0A432UBJ4-F1
#
_cell.length_a   1.000
_cell.length_b   1.000
_cell.length_c   1.000
_cell.angle_alpha   90.00
_cell.angle_beta   90.00
_cell.angle_gamma   90.00
#
_symmetry.space_group_name_H-M   'P 1'
#
loop_
_entity.id
_entity.type
_entity.pdbx_description
1 polymer ?
#
loop_
_entity_poly.entity_id
_entity_poly.type
_entity_poly.pdbx_seq_one_letter_code
_entity_poly.pdbx_strand_id
1 'polypeptide(L)'
;MRTYITYEEALRIIISQDHLLPEETISLFEAHNRVLREDLIADRDDPPAPVSAMDGYGVRGEDVEGAPVELKVIGEIPAGKVPEIELKRGEAVKLFTGSLIPRGVNTVVPVEYTEERRGKVLIRKPLKKWQNVRPRGENYRKGEVLVERGTVLGAPEIGIASSVGKPFLRVSSKPRVGIIATGSEVF
;
A
#
# COMPACT_ATOMS: atom_id res chain seq x y z
N MET A 1 -2.01 -45.30 38.01
CA MET A 1 -1.06 -44.30 37.50
C MET A 1 -1.07 -44.40 35.98
N ARG A 2 -1.52 -43.38 35.24
CA ARG A 2 -1.52 -43.43 33.76
C ARG A 2 -0.09 -43.18 33.28
N THR A 3 0.52 -44.17 32.64
CA THR A 3 1.93 -44.14 32.24
C THR A 3 2.14 -43.50 30.85
N TYR A 4 1.09 -43.44 30.04
CA TYR A 4 1.13 -42.87 28.68
C TYR A 4 -0.10 -41.98 28.45
N ILE A 5 0.14 -40.86 27.76
CA ILE A 5 -0.88 -39.91 27.31
C ILE A 5 -0.92 -39.91 25.78
N THR A 6 -2.03 -39.46 25.19
CA THR A 6 -2.10 -39.34 23.73
C THR A 6 -1.27 -38.16 23.24
N TYR A 7 -0.96 -38.13 21.95
CA TYR A 7 -0.29 -36.99 21.31
C TYR A 7 -1.04 -35.68 21.57
N GLU A 8 -2.37 -35.71 21.46
CA GLU A 8 -3.23 -34.53 21.65
C GLU A 8 -3.21 -34.05 23.10
N GLU A 9 -3.18 -34.98 24.06
CA GLU A 9 -3.06 -34.66 25.48
C GLU A 9 -1.68 -34.04 25.78
N ALA A 10 -0.60 -34.61 25.24
CA ALA A 10 0.75 -34.07 25.38
C ALA A 10 0.88 -32.66 24.79
N LEU A 11 0.36 -32.46 23.57
CA LEU A 11 0.39 -31.16 22.89
C LEU A 11 -0.41 -30.10 23.65
N ARG A 12 -1.58 -30.46 24.20
CA ARG A 12 -2.37 -29.55 25.06
C ARG A 12 -1.59 -29.12 26.29
N ILE A 13 -0.92 -30.05 26.96
CA ILE A 13 -0.10 -29.72 28.14
C ILE A 13 0.98 -28.71 27.77
N ILE A 14 1.69 -28.92 26.65
CA ILE A 14 2.75 -28.01 26.17
C ILE A 14 2.19 -26.64 25.81
N ILE A 15 1.13 -26.57 24.99
CA ILE A 15 0.56 -25.30 24.52
C ILE A 15 -0.12 -24.52 25.65
N SER A 16 -0.63 -25.21 26.68
CA SER A 16 -1.25 -24.56 27.86
C SER A 16 -0.23 -23.83 28.75
N GLN A 17 1.07 -24.00 28.52
CA GLN A 17 2.09 -23.25 29.24
C GLN A 17 2.15 -21.83 28.69
N ASP A 18 1.81 -20.84 29.53
CA ASP A 18 1.73 -19.45 29.13
C ASP A 18 3.08 -18.77 29.34
N HIS A 19 3.88 -18.67 28.28
CA HIS A 19 5.19 -18.03 28.29
C HIS A 19 5.30 -17.01 27.17
N LEU A 20 4.85 -15.80 27.46
CA LEU A 20 5.15 -14.65 26.64
C LEU A 20 6.62 -14.27 26.83
N LEU A 21 7.39 -14.32 25.75
CA LEU A 21 8.75 -13.81 25.75
C LEU A 21 8.71 -12.29 26.02
N PRO A 22 9.74 -11.73 26.69
CA PRO A 22 9.88 -10.29 26.84
C PRO A 22 9.81 -9.56 25.51
N GLU A 23 9.42 -8.29 25.54
CA GLU A 23 9.42 -7.45 24.35
C GLU A 23 10.71 -6.65 24.25
N GLU A 24 11.14 -6.37 23.03
CA GLU A 24 12.25 -5.47 22.72
C GLU A 24 11.89 -4.58 21.54
N THR A 25 12.52 -3.40 21.48
CA THR A 25 12.42 -2.50 20.32
C THR A 25 13.67 -2.68 19.48
N ILE A 26 13.48 -2.99 18.19
CA ILE A 26 14.58 -3.24 17.25
C ILE A 26 14.45 -2.37 16.02
N SER A 27 15.55 -2.24 15.29
CA SER A 27 15.55 -1.65 13.95
C SER A 27 14.71 -2.49 13.00
N LEU A 28 13.99 -1.83 12.07
CA LEU A 28 13.25 -2.48 10.99
C LEU A 28 14.14 -3.43 10.17
N PHE A 29 15.43 -3.11 10.02
CA PHE A 29 16.39 -3.93 9.29
C PHE A 29 16.71 -5.28 9.98
N GLU A 30 16.40 -5.41 11.27
CA GLU A 30 16.63 -6.62 12.06
C GLU A 30 15.33 -7.39 12.35
N ALA A 31 14.21 -6.93 11.77
CA ALA A 31 12.87 -7.38 12.12
C ALA A 31 12.44 -8.68 11.44
N HIS A 32 13.19 -9.17 10.45
CA HIS A 32 12.85 -10.41 9.75
C HIS A 32 12.80 -11.61 10.71
N ASN A 33 11.74 -12.42 10.60
CA ASN A 33 11.42 -13.55 11.49
C ASN A 33 11.19 -13.18 12.96
N ARG A 34 10.89 -11.91 13.27
CA ARG A 34 10.47 -11.49 14.61
C ARG A 34 8.96 -11.50 14.72
N VAL A 35 8.44 -11.69 15.94
CA VAL A 35 7.00 -11.64 16.21
C VAL A 35 6.65 -10.23 16.65
N LEU A 36 5.77 -9.55 15.92
CA LEU A 36 5.36 -8.19 16.20
C LEU A 36 4.53 -8.10 17.50
N ARG A 37 4.73 -7.04 18.29
CA ARG A 37 4.06 -6.83 19.60
C ARG A 37 3.20 -5.59 19.69
N GLU A 38 3.02 -4.91 18.58
CA GLU A 38 2.12 -3.78 18.40
C GLU A 38 1.39 -3.94 17.06
N ASP A 39 0.25 -3.29 16.87
CA ASP A 39 -0.35 -3.23 15.53
C ASP A 39 0.42 -2.21 14.68
N LEU A 40 0.68 -2.55 13.41
CA LEU A 40 1.13 -1.55 12.43
C LEU A 40 -0.09 -0.80 11.91
N ILE A 41 -0.16 0.48 12.27
CA ILE A 41 -1.27 1.35 11.93
C ILE A 41 -0.85 2.31 10.82
N ALA A 42 -1.72 2.47 9.81
CA ALA A 42 -1.54 3.46 8.75
C ALA A 42 -1.43 4.88 9.33
N ASP A 43 -0.32 5.57 9.05
CA ASP A 43 -0.04 6.92 9.56
C ASP A 43 -0.72 8.03 8.73
N ARG A 44 -1.12 7.70 7.50
CA ARG A 44 -1.79 8.56 6.52
C ARG A 44 -2.71 7.74 5.62
N ASP A 45 -3.53 8.42 4.84
CA ASP A 45 -4.24 7.76 3.72
C ASP A 45 -3.27 7.52 2.57
N ASP A 46 -3.39 6.39 1.89
CA ASP A 46 -2.65 6.10 0.67
C ASP A 46 -3.60 5.72 -0.48
N PRO A 47 -3.55 6.42 -1.62
CA PRO A 47 -2.85 7.68 -1.83
C PRO A 47 -3.44 8.83 -0.96
N PRO A 48 -2.67 9.89 -0.65
CA PRO A 48 -3.10 10.98 0.25
C PRO A 48 -4.14 11.93 -0.36
N ALA A 49 -4.31 11.88 -1.68
CA ALA A 49 -5.30 12.60 -2.47
C ALA A 49 -5.65 11.75 -3.70
N PRO A 50 -6.70 12.07 -4.47
CA PRO A 50 -6.96 11.36 -5.71
C PRO A 50 -5.77 11.47 -6.68
N VAL A 51 -5.41 10.35 -7.31
CA VAL A 51 -4.29 10.26 -8.26
C VAL A 51 -4.71 9.60 -9.56
N SER A 52 -3.94 9.84 -10.62
CA SER A 52 -4.11 9.15 -11.89
C SER A 52 -3.71 7.68 -11.78
N ALA A 53 -4.54 6.79 -12.31
CA ALA A 53 -4.24 5.37 -12.46
C ALA A 53 -3.39 5.05 -13.70
N MET A 54 -3.30 5.99 -14.65
CA MET A 54 -2.72 5.77 -15.98
C MET A 54 -1.90 6.98 -16.42
N ASP A 55 -1.04 6.79 -17.42
CA ASP A 55 -0.46 7.88 -18.19
C ASP A 55 -1.47 8.36 -19.24
N GLY A 56 -1.68 9.67 -19.36
CA GLY A 56 -2.64 10.22 -20.31
C GLY A 56 -3.08 11.64 -20.01
N TYR A 57 -4.37 11.92 -20.17
CA TYR A 57 -4.94 13.26 -20.05
C TYR A 57 -6.07 13.32 -19.03
N GLY A 58 -5.87 14.13 -18.00
CA GLY A 58 -6.92 14.55 -17.09
C GLY A 58 -7.91 15.46 -17.80
N VAL A 59 -9.18 15.11 -17.72
CA VAL A 59 -10.29 15.82 -18.36
C VAL A 59 -11.46 15.96 -17.39
N ARG A 60 -12.41 16.81 -17.79
CA ARG A 60 -13.80 16.71 -17.32
C ARG A 60 -14.47 15.60 -18.12
N GLY A 61 -14.93 14.54 -17.45
CA GLY A 61 -15.62 13.41 -18.07
C GLY A 61 -16.80 13.85 -18.94
N GLU A 62 -17.49 14.91 -18.51
CA GLU A 62 -18.60 15.54 -19.24
C GLU A 62 -18.20 16.06 -20.64
N ASP A 63 -16.93 16.43 -20.83
CA ASP A 63 -16.45 16.97 -22.09
C ASP A 63 -16.06 15.86 -23.09
N VAL A 64 -15.95 14.60 -22.64
CA VAL A 64 -15.53 13.45 -23.47
C VAL A 64 -16.61 12.39 -23.67
N GLU A 65 -17.79 12.52 -23.07
CA GLU A 65 -18.91 11.58 -23.28
C GLU A 65 -19.32 11.46 -24.77
N GLY A 66 -19.20 12.55 -25.52
CA GLY A 66 -19.50 12.63 -26.95
C GLY A 66 -18.30 12.44 -27.87
N ALA A 67 -17.18 11.88 -27.38
CA ALA A 67 -15.97 11.71 -28.20
C ALA A 67 -16.25 10.96 -29.52
N PRO A 68 -15.57 11.30 -30.63
CA PRO A 68 -14.31 12.05 -30.67
C PRO A 68 -14.44 13.56 -30.43
N VAL A 69 -13.53 14.13 -29.64
CA VAL A 69 -13.51 15.56 -29.29
C VAL A 69 -12.07 16.06 -29.15
N GLU A 70 -11.83 17.32 -29.53
CA GLU A 70 -10.53 17.97 -29.36
C GLU A 70 -10.57 18.93 -28.17
N LEU A 71 -9.60 18.79 -27.25
CA LEU A 71 -9.48 19.60 -26.04
C LEU A 71 -8.16 20.39 -26.04
N LYS A 72 -8.16 21.57 -25.42
CA LYS A 72 -6.94 22.38 -25.29
C LYS A 72 -6.06 21.83 -24.16
N VAL A 73 -4.79 21.53 -24.45
CA VAL A 73 -3.84 21.11 -23.40
C VAL A 73 -3.31 22.34 -22.69
N ILE A 74 -3.55 22.46 -21.39
CA ILE A 74 -3.17 23.65 -20.60
C ILE A 74 -1.88 23.47 -19.79
N GLY A 75 -1.29 22.28 -19.81
CA GLY A 75 -0.05 21.97 -19.12
C GLY A 75 0.09 20.48 -18.83
N GLU A 76 1.08 20.16 -18.00
CA GLU A 76 1.35 18.82 -17.51
C GLU A 76 1.63 18.83 -16.01
N ILE A 77 1.25 17.76 -15.32
CA ILE A 77 1.51 17.57 -13.88
C ILE A 77 2.26 16.25 -13.73
N PRO A 78 3.57 16.29 -13.43
CA PRO A 78 4.34 15.09 -13.10
C PRO A 78 3.89 14.45 -11.78
N ALA A 79 4.20 13.16 -11.62
CA ALA A 79 3.98 12.45 -10.36
C ALA A 79 4.71 13.15 -9.19
N GLY A 80 4.03 13.23 -8.04
CA GLY A 80 4.56 13.86 -6.83
C GLY A 80 4.60 15.40 -6.83
N LYS A 81 4.12 16.07 -7.89
CA LYS A 81 3.97 17.53 -7.92
C LYS A 81 2.57 17.96 -7.49
N VAL A 82 2.49 19.02 -6.71
CA VAL A 82 1.22 19.64 -6.31
C VAL A 82 0.65 20.40 -7.51
N PRO A 83 -0.62 20.16 -7.91
CA PRO A 83 -1.20 20.88 -9.03
C PRO A 83 -1.47 22.35 -8.69
N GLU A 84 -1.01 23.26 -9.54
CA GLU A 84 -1.28 24.71 -9.46
C GLU A 84 -2.31 25.18 -10.49
N ILE A 85 -2.79 24.26 -11.32
CA ILE A 85 -3.75 24.52 -12.39
C ILE A 85 -5.14 24.00 -12.04
N GLU A 86 -6.16 24.70 -12.50
CA GLU A 86 -7.56 24.29 -12.42
C GLU A 86 -8.11 24.12 -13.84
N LEU A 87 -8.69 22.95 -14.10
CA LEU A 87 -9.19 22.57 -15.41
C LEU A 87 -10.58 23.14 -15.66
N LYS A 88 -10.74 23.89 -16.77
CA LYS A 88 -12.04 24.39 -17.22
C LYS A 88 -12.65 23.50 -18.31
N ARG A 89 -13.88 23.83 -18.70
CA ARG A 89 -14.59 23.14 -19.78
C ARG A 89 -13.80 23.22 -21.10
N GLY A 90 -13.66 22.10 -21.79
CA GLY A 90 -12.95 22.03 -23.08
C GLY A 90 -11.43 22.00 -22.96
N GLU A 91 -10.89 21.87 -21.75
CA GLU A 91 -9.46 21.78 -21.47
C GLU A 91 -9.06 20.36 -21.07
N ALA A 92 -7.79 20.04 -21.27
CA ALA A 92 -7.14 18.82 -20.82
C ALA A 92 -5.79 19.16 -20.17
N VAL A 93 -5.35 18.32 -19.25
CA VAL A 93 -4.02 18.40 -18.63
C VAL A 93 -3.33 17.06 -18.77
N LYS A 94 -2.06 17.05 -19.16
CA LYS A 94 -1.30 15.82 -19.25
C LYS A 94 -0.94 15.33 -17.85
N LEU A 95 -1.26 14.07 -17.55
CA LEU A 95 -1.04 13.42 -16.27
C LEU A 95 -0.25 12.13 -16.49
N PHE A 96 0.54 11.77 -15.50
CA PHE A 96 1.26 10.49 -15.45
C PHE A 96 0.69 9.64 -14.31
N THR A 97 0.97 8.36 -14.31
CA THR A 97 0.59 7.42 -13.25
C THR A 97 1.10 7.94 -11.90
N GLY A 98 0.19 8.06 -10.93
CA GLY A 98 0.48 8.64 -9.61
C GLY A 98 0.48 10.17 -9.55
N SER A 99 0.20 10.89 -10.65
CA SER A 99 0.02 12.34 -10.62
C SER A 99 -1.23 12.72 -9.84
N LEU A 100 -1.14 13.76 -9.02
CA LEU A 100 -2.27 14.27 -8.27
C LEU A 100 -3.31 14.85 -9.23
N ILE A 101 -4.58 14.54 -8.98
CA ILE A 101 -5.69 15.05 -9.78
C ILE A 101 -5.92 16.54 -9.43
N PRO A 102 -5.77 17.48 -10.39
CA PRO A 102 -6.06 18.89 -10.15
C PRO A 102 -7.55 19.16 -10.00
N ARG A 103 -7.89 20.35 -9.49
CA ARG A 103 -9.27 20.83 -9.49
C ARG A 103 -9.82 20.85 -10.93
N GLY A 104 -11.09 20.45 -11.07
CA GLY A 104 -11.77 20.37 -12.36
C GLY A 104 -11.53 19.08 -13.13
N VAL A 105 -10.52 18.26 -12.80
CA VAL A 105 -10.37 16.92 -13.41
C VAL A 105 -11.17 15.91 -12.61
N ASN A 106 -11.91 15.05 -13.33
CA ASN A 106 -12.64 13.93 -12.73
C ASN A 106 -12.48 12.62 -13.50
N THR A 107 -11.80 12.61 -14.65
CA THR A 107 -11.54 11.41 -15.46
C THR A 107 -10.14 11.51 -16.08
N VAL A 108 -9.44 10.39 -16.21
CA VAL A 108 -8.18 10.31 -16.97
C VAL A 108 -8.38 9.43 -18.21
N VAL A 109 -8.12 10.00 -19.39
CA VAL A 109 -8.11 9.27 -20.65
C VAL A 109 -6.70 8.72 -20.89
N PRO A 110 -6.50 7.40 -21.05
CA PRO A 110 -5.20 6.81 -21.32
C PRO A 110 -4.58 7.34 -22.61
N VAL A 111 -3.25 7.48 -22.64
CA VAL A 111 -2.52 8.04 -23.78
C VAL A 111 -2.83 7.31 -25.10
N GLU A 112 -3.11 6.01 -25.03
CA GLU A 112 -3.46 5.14 -26.16
C GLU A 112 -4.75 5.55 -26.87
N TYR A 113 -5.64 6.28 -26.18
CA TYR A 113 -6.90 6.80 -26.75
C TYR A 113 -6.81 8.26 -27.13
N THR A 114 -5.60 8.82 -27.11
CA THR A 114 -5.36 10.23 -27.38
C THR A 114 -4.38 10.45 -28.52
N GLU A 115 -4.48 11.62 -29.14
CA GLU A 115 -3.50 12.08 -30.10
C GLU A 115 -3.25 13.58 -29.89
N GLU A 116 -2.05 13.93 -29.44
CA GLU A 116 -1.67 15.32 -29.18
C GLU A 116 -1.08 15.96 -30.44
N ARG A 117 -1.61 17.14 -30.82
CA ARG A 117 -1.09 17.95 -31.92
C ARG A 117 -1.22 19.43 -31.59
N ARG A 118 -0.10 20.17 -31.63
CA ARG A 118 -0.04 21.64 -31.54
C ARG A 118 -0.79 22.23 -30.32
N GLY A 119 -0.56 21.68 -29.13
CA GLY A 119 -1.16 22.18 -27.87
C GLY A 119 -2.63 21.81 -27.68
N LYS A 120 -3.13 20.86 -28.46
CA LYS A 120 -4.45 20.25 -28.29
C LYS A 120 -4.32 18.75 -28.32
N VAL A 121 -5.30 18.08 -27.72
CA VAL A 121 -5.38 16.62 -27.70
C VAL A 121 -6.73 16.17 -28.25
N LEU A 122 -6.68 15.31 -29.26
CA LEU A 122 -7.85 14.59 -29.76
C LEU A 122 -8.09 13.39 -28.84
N ILE A 123 -9.25 13.36 -28.20
CA ILE A 123 -9.76 12.21 -27.47
C ILE A 123 -10.57 11.36 -28.44
N ARG A 124 -10.14 10.13 -28.70
CA ARG A 124 -10.73 9.26 -29.74
C ARG A 124 -11.94 8.46 -29.26
N LYS A 125 -11.99 8.14 -27.97
CA LYS A 125 -13.02 7.27 -27.38
C LYS A 125 -13.67 7.94 -26.18
N PRO A 126 -14.99 7.76 -25.99
CA PRO A 126 -15.66 8.29 -24.82
C PRO A 126 -15.27 7.49 -23.58
N LEU A 127 -15.12 8.19 -22.45
CA LEU A 127 -14.90 7.59 -21.14
C LEU A 127 -15.99 8.07 -20.18
N LYS A 128 -16.34 7.21 -19.22
CA LYS A 128 -17.23 7.57 -18.12
C LYS A 128 -16.51 8.46 -17.11
N LYS A 129 -17.29 9.28 -16.42
CA LYS A 129 -16.83 10.05 -15.27
C LYS A 129 -16.16 9.14 -14.23
N TRP A 130 -15.06 9.60 -13.62
CA TRP A 130 -14.28 8.88 -12.58
C TRP A 130 -13.46 7.67 -13.05
N GLN A 131 -13.40 7.40 -14.35
CA GLN A 131 -12.49 6.35 -14.85
C GLN A 131 -11.03 6.75 -14.71
N ASN A 132 -10.20 5.76 -14.36
CA ASN A 132 -8.75 5.88 -14.20
C ASN A 132 -8.32 6.94 -13.17
N VAL A 133 -9.20 7.24 -12.21
CA VAL A 133 -8.91 8.06 -11.04
C VAL A 133 -8.97 7.17 -9.81
N ARG A 134 -7.85 7.04 -9.11
CA ARG A 134 -7.77 6.30 -7.84
C ARG A 134 -8.13 7.27 -6.72
N PRO A 135 -9.17 7.00 -5.91
CA PRO A 135 -9.57 7.90 -4.84
C PRO A 135 -8.53 7.94 -3.70
N ARG A 136 -8.62 8.97 -2.87
CA ARG A 136 -7.85 9.07 -1.63
C ARG A 136 -8.13 7.87 -0.73
N GLY A 137 -7.07 7.27 -0.18
CA GLY A 137 -7.17 6.14 0.75
C GLY A 137 -7.73 4.87 0.12
N GLU A 138 -7.53 4.67 -1.20
CA GLU A 138 -7.90 3.44 -1.89
C GLU A 138 -7.10 2.23 -1.40
N ASN A 139 -5.81 2.41 -1.10
CA ASN A 139 -4.96 1.32 -0.59
C ASN A 139 -5.22 1.08 0.89
N TYR A 140 -5.21 2.15 1.68
CA TYR A 140 -5.56 2.13 3.10
C TYR A 140 -5.88 3.54 3.60
N ARG A 141 -6.62 3.61 4.72
CA ARG A 141 -6.91 4.87 5.40
C ARG A 141 -6.11 5.02 6.67
N LYS A 142 -5.83 6.27 7.04
CA LYS A 142 -5.20 6.61 8.30
C LYS A 142 -5.96 5.98 9.46
N GLY A 143 -5.22 5.32 10.35
CA GLY A 143 -5.78 4.64 11.53
C GLY A 143 -6.20 3.19 11.29
N GLU A 144 -6.14 2.71 10.05
CA GLU A 144 -6.38 1.30 9.72
C GLU A 144 -5.22 0.41 10.21
N VAL A 145 -5.53 -0.77 10.72
CA VAL A 145 -4.53 -1.78 11.09
C VAL A 145 -4.10 -2.52 9.82
N LEU A 146 -2.84 -2.36 9.44
CA LEU A 146 -2.25 -2.98 8.25
C LEU A 146 -1.59 -4.33 8.54
N VAL A 147 -1.04 -4.48 9.75
CA VAL A 147 -0.48 -5.73 10.26
C VAL A 147 -0.84 -5.85 11.74
N GLU A 148 -1.48 -6.96 12.11
CA GLU A 148 -1.89 -7.21 13.48
C GLU A 148 -0.71 -7.63 14.36
N ARG A 149 -0.76 -7.28 15.64
CA ARG A 149 0.17 -7.80 16.65
C ARG A 149 0.15 -9.34 16.64
N GLY A 150 1.29 -9.95 16.91
CA GLY A 150 1.46 -11.40 16.87
C GLY A 150 1.86 -11.95 15.51
N THR A 151 1.83 -11.12 14.46
CA THR A 151 2.31 -11.50 13.12
C THR A 151 3.82 -11.76 13.14
N VAL A 152 4.25 -12.84 12.47
CA VAL A 152 5.66 -13.09 12.17
C VAL A 152 6.05 -12.22 10.98
N LEU A 153 7.02 -11.35 11.17
CA LEU A 153 7.44 -10.37 10.17
C LEU A 153 8.27 -11.03 9.06
N GLY A 154 7.71 -11.09 7.86
CA GLY A 154 8.40 -11.40 6.62
C GLY A 154 8.70 -10.14 5.80
N ALA A 155 9.09 -10.34 4.54
CA ALA A 155 9.36 -9.22 3.63
C ALA A 155 8.15 -8.28 3.40
N PRO A 156 6.90 -8.77 3.23
CA PRO A 156 5.73 -7.90 3.04
C PRO A 156 5.47 -7.00 4.25
N GLU A 157 5.49 -7.54 5.46
CA GLU A 157 5.20 -6.79 6.69
C GLU A 157 6.27 -5.74 6.97
N ILE A 158 7.54 -6.07 6.67
CA ILE A 158 8.65 -5.10 6.74
C ILE A 158 8.45 -3.97 5.73
N GLY A 159 7.98 -4.29 4.52
CA GLY A 159 7.64 -3.30 3.50
C GLY A 159 6.53 -2.36 3.96
N ILE A 160 5.49 -2.90 4.60
CA ILE A 160 4.39 -2.11 5.20
C ILE A 160 4.91 -1.22 6.33
N ALA A 161 5.70 -1.77 7.27
CA ALA A 161 6.29 -0.98 8.35
C ALA A 161 7.12 0.19 7.81
N SER A 162 7.90 -0.05 6.75
CA SER A 162 8.66 1.00 6.05
C SER A 162 7.75 2.08 5.46
N SER A 163 6.67 1.69 4.78
CA SER A 163 5.78 2.62 4.09
C SER A 163 5.00 3.55 5.04
N VAL A 164 4.70 3.08 6.25
CA VAL A 164 4.03 3.88 7.30
C VAL A 164 5.01 4.57 8.27
N GLY A 165 6.29 4.67 7.89
CA GLY A 165 7.28 5.43 8.65
C GLY A 165 7.62 4.84 10.02
N LYS A 166 7.65 3.51 10.16
CA LYS A 166 8.02 2.79 11.39
C LYS A 166 9.45 2.22 11.30
N PRO A 167 10.50 3.03 11.57
CA PRO A 167 11.89 2.57 11.51
C PRO A 167 12.28 1.64 12.66
N PHE A 168 11.50 1.63 13.75
CA PHE A 168 11.68 0.74 14.90
C PHE A 168 10.37 0.04 15.21
N LEU A 169 10.47 -1.25 15.57
CA LEU A 169 9.33 -2.12 15.86
C LEU A 169 9.46 -2.74 17.25
N ARG A 170 8.36 -2.78 17.99
CA ARG A 170 8.23 -3.61 19.20
C ARG A 170 7.96 -5.04 18.80
N VAL A 171 8.82 -5.95 19.22
CA VAL A 171 8.76 -7.37 18.88
C VAL A 171 9.02 -8.23 20.11
N SER A 172 8.66 -9.51 20.05
CA SER A 172 9.08 -10.50 21.03
C SER A 172 10.59 -10.73 20.91
N SER A 173 11.27 -10.84 22.05
CA SER A 173 12.64 -11.34 22.12
C SER A 173 12.76 -12.74 21.53
N LYS A 174 13.94 -13.06 20.99
CA LYS A 174 14.21 -14.40 20.46
C LYS A 174 14.24 -15.41 21.63
N PRO A 175 13.58 -16.57 21.51
CA PRO A 175 13.67 -17.60 22.53
C PRO A 175 15.13 -18.07 22.66
N ARG A 176 15.62 -18.14 23.90
CA ARG A 176 16.92 -18.73 24.21
C ARG A 176 16.71 -20.19 24.56
N VAL A 177 17.11 -21.09 23.68
CA VAL A 177 16.94 -22.54 23.85
C VAL A 177 18.29 -23.16 24.20
N GLY A 178 18.40 -23.74 25.38
CA GLY A 178 19.55 -24.56 25.76
C GLY A 178 19.42 -25.96 25.18
N ILE A 179 20.49 -26.45 24.55
CA ILE A 179 20.52 -27.78 23.93
C ILE A 179 21.56 -28.62 24.69
N ILE A 180 21.14 -29.78 25.20
CA ILE A 180 22.00 -30.75 25.86
C ILE A 180 21.91 -32.06 25.08
N ALA A 181 23.03 -32.50 24.53
CA ALA A 181 23.16 -33.84 23.95
C ALA A 181 23.70 -34.78 25.03
N THR A 182 23.11 -35.96 25.16
CA THR A 182 23.50 -36.97 26.14
C THR A 182 23.63 -38.32 25.46
N GLY A 183 24.68 -39.08 25.77
CA GLY A 183 24.95 -40.40 25.20
C GLY A 183 26.45 -40.61 25.03
N SER A 184 26.96 -41.76 25.43
CA SER A 184 28.38 -42.12 25.26
C SER A 184 28.76 -42.36 23.79
N GLU A 185 27.75 -42.57 22.95
CA GLU A 185 27.84 -42.87 21.53
C GLU A 185 27.81 -41.63 20.62
N VAL A 186 27.59 -40.44 21.18
CA VAL A 186 27.59 -39.17 20.42
C VAL A 186 29.05 -38.74 20.18
N PHE A 187 29.50 -38.72 18.93
CA PHE A 187 30.84 -38.29 18.48
C PHE A 187 30.77 -37.21 17.40
#